data_AF-A0A0F8ZV81-F1
#
_entry.id   AF-A0A0F8ZV81-F1
#
_cell.length_a   1.000
_cell.length_b   1.000
_cell.length_c   1.000
_cell.angle_alpha   90.00
_cell.angle_beta   90.00
_cell.angle_gamma   90.00
#
_symmetry.space_group_name_H-M   'P 1'
#
loop_
_entity.id
_entity.type
_entity.pdbx_description
1 polymer ?
#
loop_
_entity_poly.entity_id
_entity_poly.type
_entity_poly.pdbx_seq_one_letter_code
_entity_poly.pdbx_strand_id
1 'polypeptide(L)'
;LVQQLEVKLQGNEEVEDKMLELHTMRRSNINALNVMIAKLIEKGILEDVPPHYHYLSCWALAQGAVEAYFNVSYGADVEDKEDFLRFVANIGITMGNSGQLRDDIPPQCLINLTKP
;
A
#
# COMPACT_ATOMS: atom_id res chain seq x y z
N LEU A 1 -10.29 -7.77 1.96
CA LEU A 1 -11.17 -8.23 3.06
C LEU A 1 -11.70 -7.06 3.93
N VAL A 2 -10.87 -6.31 4.64
CA VAL A 2 -11.33 -5.20 5.51
C VAL A 2 -12.05 -4.08 4.73
N GLN A 3 -11.51 -3.62 3.60
CA GLN A 3 -12.20 -2.62 2.76
C GLN A 3 -13.54 -3.11 2.21
N GLN A 4 -13.65 -4.40 1.85
CA GLN A 4 -14.91 -4.96 1.37
C GLN A 4 -15.96 -5.02 2.48
N LEU A 5 -15.54 -5.28 3.72
CA LEU A 5 -16.41 -5.21 4.89
C LEU A 5 -16.84 -3.77 5.17
N GLU A 6 -15.91 -2.81 5.10
CA GLU A 6 -16.18 -1.38 5.26
C GLU A 6 -17.24 -0.88 4.27
N VAL A 7 -17.13 -1.28 2.99
CA VAL A 7 -18.13 -0.98 1.96
C VAL A 7 -19.48 -1.64 2.26
N LYS A 8 -19.50 -2.88 2.73
CA LYS A 8 -20.73 -3.60 3.08
C LYS A 8 -21.45 -3.03 4.31
N LEU A 9 -20.69 -2.44 5.24
CA LEU A 9 -21.21 -1.83 6.47
C LEU A 9 -21.56 -0.35 6.32
N GLN A 10 -21.30 0.23 5.14
CA GLN A 10 -21.60 1.62 4.87
C GLN A 10 -23.10 1.91 5.00
N GLY A 11 -23.47 2.87 5.85
CA GLY A 11 -24.86 3.26 6.08
C GLY A 11 -25.64 2.35 7.04
N ASN A 12 -24.99 1.38 7.69
CA ASN A 12 -25.61 0.63 8.78
C ASN A 12 -25.52 1.43 10.09
N GLU A 13 -26.67 1.91 10.57
CA GLU A 13 -26.81 2.73 11.78
C GLU A 13 -26.26 2.02 13.05
N GLU A 14 -26.34 0.69 13.13
CA GLU A 14 -25.88 -0.07 14.30
C GLU A 14 -24.35 -0.02 14.50
N VAL A 15 -23.60 0.31 13.44
CA VAL A 15 -22.13 0.33 13.45
C VAL A 15 -21.55 1.70 13.11
N GLU A 16 -22.39 2.73 12.96
CA GLU A 16 -21.97 4.07 12.53
C GLU A 16 -20.91 4.67 13.46
N ASP A 17 -21.14 4.61 14.78
CA ASP A 17 -20.19 5.08 15.79
C ASP A 17 -18.82 4.39 15.67
N LYS A 18 -18.83 3.08 15.40
CA LYS A 18 -17.60 2.29 15.24
C LYS A 18 -16.89 2.56 13.94
N MET A 19 -17.62 2.83 12.87
CA MET A 19 -17.05 3.28 11.60
C MET A 19 -16.41 4.67 11.76
N LEU A 20 -17.05 5.59 12.47
CA LEU A 20 -16.49 6.91 12.77
C LEU A 20 -15.20 6.81 13.61
N GLU A 21 -15.18 5.95 14.63
CA GLU A 21 -14.00 5.66 15.44
C GLU A 21 -12.85 5.11 14.58
N LEU A 22 -13.14 4.13 13.72
CA LEU A 22 -12.19 3.56 12.77
C LEU A 22 -11.60 4.62 11.84
N HIS A 23 -12.45 5.44 11.21
CA HIS A 23 -11.99 6.50 10.31
C HIS A 23 -11.14 7.54 11.03
N THR A 24 -11.48 7.87 12.28
CA THR A 24 -10.71 8.81 13.11
C THR A 24 -9.33 8.26 13.43
N MET A 25 -9.24 6.99 13.84
CA MET A 25 -7.97 6.31 14.05
C MET A 25 -7.14 6.28 12.75
N ARG A 26 -7.76 5.94 11.62
CA ARG A 26 -7.07 5.89 10.32
C ARG A 26 -6.50 7.25 9.93
N ARG A 27 -7.26 8.33 10.10
CA ARG A 27 -6.77 9.70 9.83
C ARG A 27 -5.58 10.07 10.73
N SER A 28 -5.65 9.72 12.02
CA SER A 28 -4.54 9.94 12.95
C SER A 28 -3.27 9.19 12.51
N ASN A 29 -3.41 7.91 12.15
CA ASN A 29 -2.31 7.08 11.68
C ASN A 29 -1.70 7.62 10.38
N ILE A 30 -2.53 8.04 9.41
CA ILE A 30 -2.06 8.65 8.16
C ILE A 30 -1.30 9.95 8.44
N ASN A 31 -1.78 10.79 9.36
CA ASN A 31 -1.08 12.01 9.73
C ASN A 31 0.30 11.72 10.33
N ALA A 32 0.39 10.72 11.22
CA ALA A 32 1.68 10.29 11.79
C ALA A 32 2.64 9.75 10.72
N LEU A 33 2.14 8.95 9.77
CA LEU A 33 2.93 8.44 8.64
C LEU A 33 3.44 9.58 7.76
N ASN A 34 2.58 10.55 7.41
CA ASN A 34 2.98 11.69 6.59
C ASN A 34 4.11 12.50 7.25
N VAL A 35 3.99 12.76 8.55
CA VAL A 35 5.06 13.47 9.31
C VAL A 35 6.36 12.68 9.32
N MET A 36 6.29 11.36 9.51
CA MET A 36 7.48 10.50 9.50
C MET A 36 8.15 10.48 8.12
N ILE A 37 7.37 10.26 7.06
CA ILE A 37 7.85 10.17 5.68
C ILE A 37 8.46 11.50 5.25
N ALA A 38 7.81 12.63 5.54
CA ALA A 38 8.36 13.96 5.24
C ALA A 38 9.76 14.15 5.84
N LYS A 39 9.99 13.73 7.10
CA LYS A 39 11.32 13.78 7.73
C LYS A 39 12.35 12.88 7.05
N LEU A 40 11.93 11.76 6.45
CA LEU A 40 12.84 10.86 5.73
C LEU A 40 13.19 11.41 4.35
N ILE A 41 12.25 12.08 3.69
CA ILE A 41 12.48 12.84 2.46
C ILE A 41 13.45 13.99 2.71
N GLU A 42 13.23 14.79 3.75
CA GLU A 42 14.13 15.90 4.15
C GLU A 42 15.58 15.43 4.41
N LYS A 43 15.74 14.19 4.87
CA LYS A 43 17.06 13.56 5.10
C LYS A 43 17.68 12.97 3.84
N GLY A 44 17.00 13.01 2.70
CA GLY A 44 17.43 12.39 1.45
C GLY A 44 17.43 10.86 1.47
N ILE A 45 16.71 10.24 2.41
CA ILE A 45 16.59 8.78 2.49
C ILE A 45 15.56 8.29 1.48
N LEU A 46 14.41 8.97 1.41
CA LEU A 46 13.32 8.66 0.48
C LEU A 46 13.28 9.66 -0.68
N GLU A 47 12.68 9.25 -1.79
CA GLU A 47 12.42 10.11 -2.95
C GLU A 47 11.58 11.33 -2.59
N ASP A 48 11.93 12.46 -3.20
CA ASP A 48 11.23 13.75 -3.05
C ASP A 48 9.93 13.78 -3.88
N VAL A 49 8.96 13.03 -3.40
CA VAL A 49 7.60 12.93 -3.93
C VAL A 49 6.59 13.15 -2.80
N PRO A 50 5.32 13.46 -3.11
CA PRO A 50 4.30 13.59 -2.07
C PRO A 50 4.31 12.39 -1.09
N PRO A 51 4.31 12.61 0.25
CA PRO A 51 4.48 11.53 1.23
C PRO A 51 3.51 10.34 1.08
N HIS A 52 2.31 10.61 0.55
CA HIS A 52 1.32 9.58 0.33
C HIS A 52 1.69 8.57 -0.76
N TYR A 53 2.57 8.92 -1.70
CA TYR A 53 3.05 7.97 -2.71
C TYR A 53 3.78 6.80 -2.05
N HIS A 54 4.60 7.06 -1.03
CA HIS A 54 5.36 6.04 -0.30
C HIS A 54 4.45 5.05 0.43
N TYR A 55 3.56 5.53 1.32
CA TYR A 55 2.73 4.62 2.10
C TYR A 55 1.63 3.94 1.27
N LEU A 56 1.08 4.61 0.24
CA LEU A 56 0.09 3.99 -0.64
C LEU A 56 0.71 2.91 -1.53
N SER A 57 1.94 3.11 -1.99
CA SER A 57 2.66 2.06 -2.73
C SER A 57 2.92 0.85 -1.82
N CYS A 58 3.33 1.08 -0.57
CA CYS A 58 3.53 0.01 0.41
C CYS A 58 2.21 -0.73 0.71
N TRP A 59 1.12 0.02 0.84
CA TRP A 59 -0.22 -0.54 1.00
C TRP A 59 -0.64 -1.38 -0.21
N ALA A 60 -0.43 -0.90 -1.44
CA ALA A 60 -0.76 -1.61 -2.67
C ALA A 60 0.06 -2.92 -2.79
N LEU A 61 1.36 -2.88 -2.48
CA LEU A 61 2.23 -4.05 -2.46
C LEU A 61 1.73 -5.10 -1.46
N ALA A 62 1.44 -4.69 -0.22
CA ALA A 62 0.93 -5.58 0.81
C ALA A 62 -0.43 -6.17 0.43
N GLN A 63 -1.33 -5.37 -0.14
CA GLN A 63 -2.64 -5.81 -0.59
C GLN A 63 -2.53 -6.87 -1.71
N GLY A 64 -1.65 -6.65 -2.69
CA GLY A 64 -1.37 -7.63 -3.74
C GLY A 64 -0.72 -8.91 -3.20
N ALA A 65 0.17 -8.79 -2.21
CA ALA A 65 0.80 -9.94 -1.56
C ALA A 65 -0.21 -10.83 -0.83
N VAL A 66 -1.17 -10.22 -0.12
CA VAL A 66 -2.28 -10.93 0.52
C VAL A 66 -3.10 -11.69 -0.52
N GLU A 67 -3.43 -11.06 -1.65
CA GLU A 67 -4.18 -11.72 -2.71
C GLU A 67 -3.41 -12.88 -3.34
N ALA A 68 -2.13 -12.70 -3.64
CA ALA A 68 -1.26 -13.76 -4.16
C ALA A 68 -1.13 -14.95 -3.18
N TYR A 69 -1.07 -14.67 -1.87
CA TYR A 69 -0.94 -15.70 -0.83
C TYR A 69 -2.19 -16.57 -0.67
N PHE A 70 -3.38 -15.97 -0.75
CA PHE A 70 -4.67 -16.64 -0.52
C PHE A 70 -5.36 -17.14 -1.79
N ASN A 71 -5.02 -16.62 -2.98
CA ASN A 71 -5.64 -17.05 -4.22
C ASN A 71 -5.10 -18.42 -4.68
N VAL A 72 -6.00 -19.39 -4.82
CA VAL A 72 -5.69 -20.77 -5.23
C VAL A 72 -5.00 -20.86 -6.60
N SER A 73 -5.25 -19.90 -7.51
CA SER A 73 -4.65 -19.92 -8.86
C SER A 73 -3.26 -19.27 -8.92
N TYR A 74 -2.98 -18.26 -8.10
CA TYR A 74 -1.67 -17.58 -8.10
C TYR A 74 -0.70 -18.18 -7.08
N GLY A 75 -1.21 -18.74 -5.98
CA GLY A 75 -0.42 -19.34 -4.91
C GLY A 75 -0.14 -20.84 -5.07
N ALA A 76 -0.63 -21.48 -6.14
CA ALA A 76 -0.39 -22.91 -6.39
C ALA A 76 1.09 -23.22 -6.67
N ASP A 77 1.79 -22.31 -7.34
CA ASP A 77 3.21 -22.44 -7.69
C ASP A 77 4.15 -21.90 -6.60
N VAL A 78 3.62 -21.27 -5.55
CA VAL A 78 4.42 -20.76 -4.42
C VAL A 78 4.61 -21.90 -3.41
N GLU A 79 5.69 -22.67 -3.59
CA GLU A 79 6.03 -23.82 -2.73
C GLU A 79 6.31 -23.40 -1.28
N ASP A 80 7.05 -22.30 -1.08
CA ASP A 80 7.34 -21.71 0.22
C ASP A 80 6.72 -20.32 0.33
N LYS A 81 5.57 -20.26 1.00
CA LYS A 81 4.83 -19.01 1.18
C LYS A 81 5.50 -18.06 2.18
N GLU A 82 6.31 -18.56 3.11
CA GLU A 82 7.00 -17.73 4.09
C GLU A 82 8.20 -17.03 3.45
N ASP A 83 8.97 -17.75 2.62
CA ASP A 83 10.02 -17.14 1.80
C ASP A 83 9.47 -16.07 0.86
N PHE A 84 8.33 -16.34 0.21
CA PHE A 84 7.66 -15.34 -0.63
C PHE A 84 7.28 -14.08 0.14
N LEU A 85 6.62 -14.20 1.30
CA LEU A 85 6.25 -13.03 2.11
C LEU A 85 7.48 -12.26 2.62
N ARG A 86 8.57 -12.97 2.96
CA ARG A 86 9.86 -12.34 3.30
C ARG A 86 10.42 -11.56 2.11
N PHE A 87 10.38 -12.11 0.91
CA PHE A 87 10.81 -11.42 -0.29
C PHE A 87 10.00 -10.14 -0.54
N VAL A 88 8.67 -10.21 -0.45
CA VAL A 88 7.79 -9.03 -0.59
C VAL A 88 8.10 -7.98 0.48
N ALA A 89 8.31 -8.38 1.74
CA ALA A 89 8.66 -7.46 2.80
C ALA A 89 9.98 -6.71 2.52
N ASN A 90 10.99 -7.40 2.00
CA ASN A 90 12.26 -6.77 1.60
C ASN A 90 12.07 -5.74 0.48
N ILE A 91 11.20 -6.01 -0.50
CA ILE A 91 10.81 -5.02 -1.52
C ILE A 91 10.14 -3.82 -0.85
N GLY A 92 9.17 -4.04 0.03
CA GLY A 92 8.45 -2.97 0.71
C GLY A 92 9.33 -2.05 1.55
N ILE A 93 10.37 -2.59 2.20
CA ILE A 93 11.34 -1.84 3.01
C ILE A 93 12.23 -0.93 2.15
N THR A 94 12.57 -1.38 0.95
CA THR A 94 13.52 -0.67 0.07
C THR A 94 12.85 0.26 -0.92
N MET A 95 11.53 0.12 -1.11
CA MET A 95 10.76 0.93 -2.04
C MET A 95 10.74 2.41 -1.64
N GLY A 96 10.96 3.27 -2.64
CA GLY A 96 10.89 4.71 -2.46
C GLY A 96 12.17 5.31 -1.89
N ASN A 97 13.23 4.52 -1.74
CA ASN A 97 14.57 5.06 -1.44
C ASN A 97 15.01 6.01 -2.56
N SER A 98 15.70 7.08 -2.16
CA SER A 98 16.23 8.07 -3.10
C SER A 98 17.12 7.43 -4.19
N GLY A 99 16.90 7.81 -5.46
CA GLY A 99 17.62 7.29 -6.62
C GLY A 99 17.01 6.03 -7.26
N GLN A 100 15.83 5.58 -6.82
CA GLN A 100 15.12 4.45 -7.42
C GLN A 100 14.06 4.88 -8.44
N LEU A 101 13.55 6.11 -8.35
CA LEU A 101 12.58 6.62 -9.30
C LEU A 101 13.25 6.85 -10.66
N ARG A 102 12.66 6.27 -11.70
CA ARG A 102 13.14 6.36 -13.08
C ARG A 102 12.27 7.33 -13.87
N ASP A 103 12.91 8.31 -14.51
CA ASP A 103 12.24 9.25 -15.40
C ASP A 103 11.90 8.63 -16.77
N ASP A 104 12.49 7.46 -17.09
CA ASP A 104 12.44 6.80 -18.39
C ASP A 104 11.58 5.52 -18.39
N ILE A 105 10.44 5.53 -17.70
CA ILE A 105 9.56 4.35 -17.70
C ILE A 105 9.12 4.03 -19.14
N PRO A 106 9.46 2.85 -19.66
CA PRO A 106 9.09 2.51 -21.03
C PRO A 106 7.57 2.54 -21.20
N PRO A 107 7.03 3.09 -22.31
CA PRO A 107 5.58 3.22 -22.51
C PRO A 107 4.80 1.91 -22.34
N GLN A 108 5.41 0.78 -22.68
CA GLN A 108 4.84 -0.56 -22.51
C GLN A 108 4.63 -0.99 -21.05
N CYS A 109 5.32 -0.35 -20.10
CA CYS A 109 5.18 -0.61 -18.66
C CYS A 109 4.17 0.33 -17.99
N LEU A 110 3.72 1.38 -18.69
CA LEU A 110 2.63 2.22 -18.24
C LEU A 110 1.33 1.46 -18.51
N ILE A 111 0.65 1.04 -17.44
CA ILE A 111 -0.76 0.64 -17.55
C ILE A 111 -1.46 1.86 -18.15
N ASN A 112 -2.09 1.71 -19.32
CA ASN A 112 -2.79 2.80 -19.98
C ASN A 112 -3.89 3.33 -19.06
N LEU A 113 -3.59 4.38 -18.27
CA LEU A 113 -4.53 5.07 -17.38
C LEU A 113 -5.55 5.93 -18.16
N THR A 114 -5.68 5.72 -19.48
CA THR A 114 -6.58 6.45 -20.36
C THR A 114 -7.96 5.79 -20.43
N LYS A 115 -8.69 5.86 -19.31
CA LYS A 115 -10.09 6.34 -19.17
C LYS A 115 -10.70 5.84 -17.86
N PRO A 116 -11.42 6.70 -17.11
CA PRO A 116 -12.25 6.28 -15.99
C PRO A 116 -13.45 5.44 -16.45
#